data_AF-A0AB39UFB9-F1
#
_entry.id   AF-A0AB39UFB9-F1
#
_cell.length_a   1.000
_cell.length_b   1.000
_cell.length_c   1.000
_cell.angle_alpha   90.00
_cell.angle_beta   90.00
_cell.angle_gamma   90.00
#
_symmetry.space_group_name_H-M   'P 1'
#
loop_
_entity.id
_entity.type
_entity.pdbx_description
1 polymer ?
#
loop_
_entity_poly.entity_id
_entity_poly.type
_entity_poly.pdbx_seq_one_letter_code
_entity_poly.pdbx_strand_id
1 'polypeptide(L)'
;MNTHQALDLVTSIIDERELDYGNGEAYIIDDTDALYVSVEAPNNATTGDIIPITATTTTGDIESRLRDMMWRFDADDEFDELYSPEFMHHNGFTPSRFLNMLMEDQQYFEHAADRLNNAHTIAETIA
;
A
#
# COMPACT_ATOMS: atom_id res chain seq x y z
N MET A 1 -8.76 19.38 0.26
CA MET A 1 -9.68 18.34 -0.26
C MET A 1 -10.61 17.91 0.89
N ASN A 2 -11.80 17.34 0.65
CA ASN A 2 -12.61 16.71 1.72
C ASN A 2 -12.41 15.18 1.75
N THR A 3 -12.86 14.50 2.81
CA THR A 3 -12.67 13.05 3.02
C THR A 3 -13.28 12.19 1.91
N HIS A 4 -14.43 12.57 1.35
CA HIS A 4 -15.05 11.81 0.26
C HIS A 4 -14.26 11.95 -1.05
N GLN A 5 -13.79 13.16 -1.37
CA GLN A 5 -12.91 13.38 -2.52
C GLN A 5 -11.57 12.64 -2.37
N ALA A 6 -11.05 12.57 -1.14
CA ALA A 6 -9.83 11.82 -0.85
C ALA A 6 -10.05 10.32 -0.98
N LEU A 7 -11.20 9.81 -0.53
CA LEU A 7 -11.58 8.41 -0.70
C LEU A 7 -11.68 8.05 -2.19
N ASP A 8 -12.40 8.84 -2.98
CA ASP A 8 -12.53 8.61 -4.43
C ASP A 8 -11.16 8.56 -5.13
N LEU A 9 -10.25 9.47 -4.74
CA LEU A 9 -8.88 9.51 -5.26
C LEU A 9 -8.07 8.26 -4.85
N VAL A 10 -8.11 7.86 -3.58
CA VAL A 10 -7.37 6.69 -3.10
C VAL A 10 -7.89 5.43 -3.79
N THR A 11 -9.20 5.26 -3.87
CA THR A 11 -9.82 4.12 -4.56
C THR A 11 -9.41 4.09 -6.04
N SER A 12 -9.42 5.23 -6.73
CA SER A 12 -8.97 5.25 -8.13
C SER A 12 -7.48 4.90 -8.27
N ILE A 13 -6.62 5.33 -7.33
CA ILE A 13 -5.21 4.93 -7.30
C ILE A 13 -5.07 3.43 -7.08
N ILE A 14 -5.83 2.84 -6.15
CA ILE A 14 -5.78 1.40 -5.86
C ILE A 14 -6.16 0.60 -7.12
N ASP A 15 -7.26 0.98 -7.76
CA ASP A 15 -7.79 0.32 -8.96
C ASP A 15 -6.82 0.47 -10.16
N GLU A 16 -6.39 1.70 -10.47
CA GLU A 16 -5.56 1.98 -11.65
C GLU A 16 -4.15 1.41 -11.54
N ARG A 17 -3.67 1.16 -10.31
CA ARG A 17 -2.32 0.66 -10.04
C ARG A 17 -2.28 -0.81 -9.65
N GLU A 18 -3.43 -1.49 -9.69
CA GLU A 18 -3.60 -2.91 -9.38
C GLU A 18 -3.17 -3.25 -7.94
N LEU A 19 -3.51 -2.40 -6.97
CA LEU A 19 -3.05 -2.51 -5.58
C LEU A 19 -4.00 -3.30 -4.66
N ASP A 20 -5.04 -3.92 -5.21
CA ASP A 20 -6.07 -4.62 -4.42
C ASP A 20 -5.70 -6.09 -4.17
N TYR A 21 -5.25 -6.86 -5.16
CA TYR A 21 -4.96 -8.32 -5.10
C TYR A 21 -5.93 -9.24 -4.31
N GLY A 22 -7.04 -8.72 -3.78
CA GLY A 22 -8.04 -9.43 -2.99
C GLY A 22 -8.43 -8.72 -1.69
N ASN A 23 -7.54 -7.92 -1.09
CA ASN A 23 -7.68 -7.34 0.24
C ASN A 23 -7.24 -5.85 0.35
N GLY A 24 -6.99 -5.16 -0.76
CA GLY A 24 -6.75 -3.71 -0.71
C GLY A 24 -8.06 -2.95 -0.49
N GLU A 25 -8.05 -2.02 0.46
CA GLU A 25 -9.26 -1.28 0.82
C GLU A 25 -8.99 0.18 1.19
N ALA A 26 -10.01 1.00 1.03
CA ALA A 26 -10.01 2.36 1.53
C ALA A 26 -11.40 2.70 2.09
N TYR A 27 -11.45 3.31 3.27
CA TYR A 27 -12.70 3.78 3.86
C TYR A 27 -12.47 4.96 4.81
N ILE A 28 -13.52 5.76 5.02
CA ILE A 28 -13.51 6.85 5.99
C ILE A 28 -13.64 6.24 7.39
N ILE A 29 -12.77 6.64 8.30
CA ILE A 29 -12.86 6.24 9.70
C ILE A 29 -14.00 7.05 10.36
N ASP A 30 -15.01 6.35 10.88
CA ASP A 30 -16.21 6.93 11.47
C ASP A 30 -15.89 8.03 12.49
N ASP A 31 -16.67 9.12 12.44
CA ASP A 31 -16.53 10.30 13.31
C ASP A 31 -15.14 10.98 13.27
N THR A 32 -14.37 10.76 12.20
CA THR A 32 -13.08 11.42 11.99
C THR A 32 -12.94 12.00 10.58
N ASP A 33 -12.02 12.95 10.42
CA ASP A 33 -11.54 13.41 9.12
C ASP A 33 -10.31 12.60 8.69
N ALA A 34 -10.40 11.28 8.67
CA ALA A 34 -9.30 10.40 8.28
C ALA A 34 -9.76 9.24 7.41
N LEU A 35 -8.86 8.74 6.56
CA LEU A 35 -9.05 7.51 5.80
C LEU A 35 -8.17 6.41 6.38
N TYR A 36 -8.71 5.21 6.51
CA TYR A 36 -7.90 4.00 6.52
C TYR A 36 -7.66 3.58 5.08
N VAL A 37 -6.43 3.17 4.77
CA VAL A 37 -6.06 2.63 3.47
C VAL A 37 -5.16 1.41 3.68
N SER A 38 -5.40 0.36 2.92
CA SER A 38 -4.51 -0.77 2.75
C SER A 38 -4.34 -1.12 1.27
N VAL A 39 -3.20 -1.72 0.94
CA VAL A 39 -2.90 -2.28 -0.38
C VAL A 39 -2.29 -3.66 -0.21
N GLU A 40 -2.54 -4.54 -1.18
CA GLU A 40 -2.05 -5.92 -1.15
C GLU A 40 -1.17 -6.21 -2.37
N ALA A 41 -0.15 -7.05 -2.15
CA ALA A 41 0.77 -7.54 -3.17
C ALA A 41 0.42 -8.97 -3.62
N PRO A 42 0.99 -9.46 -4.74
CA PRO A 42 0.62 -10.76 -5.32
C PRO A 42 0.78 -11.98 -4.40
N ASN A 43 1.71 -11.97 -3.44
CA ASN A 43 1.88 -13.04 -2.47
C ASN A 43 1.13 -12.79 -1.14
N ASN A 44 0.15 -11.87 -1.16
CA ASN A 44 -0.79 -11.55 -0.08
C ASN A 44 -0.18 -10.74 1.08
N ALA A 45 1.02 -10.18 0.93
CA ALA A 45 1.47 -9.18 1.89
C ALA A 45 0.60 -7.92 1.77
N THR A 46 0.20 -7.37 2.92
CA THR A 46 -0.63 -6.16 2.99
C THR A 46 0.11 -5.08 3.77
N THR A 47 0.07 -3.84 3.29
CA THR A 47 0.54 -2.66 4.04
C THR A 47 -0.55 -1.60 4.06
N GLY A 48 -0.63 -0.83 5.14
CA GLY A 48 -1.69 0.15 5.34
C GLY A 48 -1.26 1.34 6.18
N ASP A 49 -2.00 2.45 6.05
CA ASP A 49 -1.80 3.67 6.83
C ASP A 49 -3.14 4.35 7.13
N ILE A 50 -3.15 5.20 8.14
CA ILE A 50 -4.24 6.12 8.42
C ILE A 50 -3.83 7.51 7.91
N ILE A 51 -4.59 8.05 6.97
CA ILE A 51 -4.32 9.34 6.33
C ILE A 51 -5.27 10.40 6.88
N PRO A 52 -4.79 11.34 7.73
CA PRO A 52 -5.58 12.48 8.15
C PRO A 52 -5.87 13.40 6.96
N ILE A 53 -7.14 13.76 6.78
CA ILE A 53 -7.59 14.69 5.75
C ILE A 53 -7.91 16.02 6.39
N THR A 54 -7.37 17.07 5.82
CA THR A 54 -7.60 18.45 6.24
C THR A 54 -8.04 19.26 5.03
N ALA A 55 -8.60 20.45 5.27
CA ALA A 55 -8.97 21.36 4.19
C ALA A 55 -7.81 21.66 3.23
N THR A 56 -6.56 21.61 3.73
CA THR A 56 -5.33 21.86 2.97
C THR A 56 -4.71 20.62 2.35
N THR A 57 -5.20 19.41 2.63
CA THR A 57 -4.69 18.17 2.03
C THR A 57 -4.86 18.21 0.51
N THR A 58 -3.78 17.91 -0.20
CA THR A 58 -3.68 17.87 -1.65
C THR A 58 -3.57 16.43 -2.18
N THR A 59 -3.73 16.26 -3.49
CA THR A 59 -3.44 14.99 -4.17
C THR A 59 -2.00 14.53 -3.94
N GLY A 60 -1.03 15.46 -4.04
CA GLY A 60 0.38 15.12 -3.82
C GLY A 60 0.69 14.65 -2.40
N ASP A 61 -0.03 15.16 -1.39
CA ASP A 61 0.11 14.68 0.00
C ASP A 61 -0.37 13.22 0.13
N ILE A 62 -1.50 12.88 -0.50
CA ILE A 62 -2.05 11.51 -0.51
C ILE A 62 -1.11 10.57 -1.28
N GLU A 63 -0.69 10.93 -2.48
CA GLU A 63 0.25 10.15 -3.27
C GLU A 63 1.56 9.90 -2.51
N SER A 64 2.07 10.92 -1.81
CA SER A 64 3.27 10.77 -1.00
C SER A 64 3.07 9.83 0.18
N ARG A 65 1.90 9.86 0.85
CA ARG A 65 1.60 8.95 1.95
C ARG A 65 1.50 7.50 1.49
N LEU A 66 0.82 7.25 0.37
CA LEU A 66 0.72 5.90 -0.21
C LEU A 66 2.09 5.38 -0.62
N ARG A 67 2.94 6.23 -1.22
CA ARG A 67 4.32 5.90 -1.54
C ARG A 67 5.12 5.53 -0.30
N ASP A 68 5.09 6.38 0.73
CA ASP A 68 5.85 6.15 1.96
C ASP A 68 5.38 4.88 2.68
N MET A 69 4.07 4.62 2.68
CA MET A 69 3.47 3.39 3.22
C MET A 69 3.99 2.14 2.50
N MET A 70 4.00 2.15 1.15
CA MET A 70 4.54 1.04 0.35
C MET A 70 6.05 0.84 0.54
N TRP A 71 6.83 1.94 0.59
CA TRP A 71 8.28 1.89 0.81
C TRP A 71 8.70 1.39 2.20
N ARG A 72 7.81 1.42 3.19
CA ARG A 72 8.08 0.96 4.55
C ARG A 72 7.90 -0.54 4.73
N PHE A 73 7.33 -1.23 3.76
CA PHE A 73 7.23 -2.68 3.82
C PHE A 73 8.64 -3.30 3.78
N ASP A 74 8.97 -4.13 4.77
CA ASP A 74 10.27 -4.77 4.89
C ASP A 74 10.07 -6.29 5.03
N ALA A 75 10.60 -7.04 4.07
CA ALA A 75 10.41 -8.48 3.99
C ALA A 75 11.06 -9.24 5.17
N ASP A 76 12.15 -8.71 5.74
CA ASP A 76 12.83 -9.36 6.86
C ASP A 76 12.04 -9.14 8.16
N ASP A 77 11.53 -7.91 8.39
CA ASP A 77 10.69 -7.61 9.55
C ASP A 77 9.39 -8.46 9.55
N GLU A 78 8.72 -8.55 8.39
CA GLU A 78 7.52 -9.38 8.22
C GLU A 78 7.80 -10.88 8.38
N PHE A 79 8.97 -11.34 7.91
CA PHE A 79 9.38 -12.71 8.14
C PHE A 79 9.55 -12.97 9.64
N ASP A 80 10.25 -12.10 10.37
CA ASP A 80 10.48 -12.26 11.80
C ASP A 80 9.19 -12.21 12.63
N GLU A 81 8.19 -11.43 12.19
CA GLU A 81 6.88 -11.37 12.85
C GLU A 81 6.01 -12.61 12.58
N LEU A 82 5.91 -13.04 11.32
CA LEU A 82 4.97 -14.08 10.89
C LEU A 82 5.54 -15.50 10.97
N TYR A 83 6.87 -15.63 10.96
CA TYR A 83 7.51 -16.93 10.94
C TYR A 83 7.27 -17.70 12.23
N SER A 84 6.65 -18.87 12.08
CA SER A 84 6.74 -19.92 13.09
C SER A 84 6.83 -21.29 12.41
N PRO A 85 7.51 -22.28 13.01
CA PRO A 85 7.54 -23.64 12.47
C PRO A 85 6.15 -24.23 12.23
N GLU A 86 5.18 -23.91 13.09
CA GLU A 86 3.79 -24.35 12.95
C GLU A 86 3.11 -23.71 11.73
N PHE A 87 3.23 -22.39 11.55
CA PHE A 87 2.70 -21.70 10.38
C PHE A 87 3.30 -22.25 9.08
N MET A 88 4.63 -22.45 9.05
CA MET A 88 5.31 -22.97 7.86
C MET A 88 4.83 -24.38 7.51
N HIS A 89 4.66 -25.24 8.52
CA HIS A 89 4.14 -26.58 8.32
C HIS A 89 2.69 -26.58 7.82
N HIS A 90 1.84 -25.75 8.43
CA HIS A 90 0.42 -25.64 8.06
C HIS A 90 0.25 -25.18 6.60
N ASN A 91 1.05 -24.19 6.17
CA ASN A 91 0.98 -23.61 4.83
C ASN A 91 1.87 -24.34 3.80
N GLY A 92 2.65 -25.34 4.21
CA GLY A 92 3.53 -26.10 3.31
C GLY A 92 4.69 -25.28 2.74
N PHE A 93 5.16 -24.27 3.48
CA PHE A 93 6.29 -23.44 3.08
C PHE A 93 7.60 -23.91 3.71
N THR A 94 8.69 -23.76 2.96
CA THR A 94 10.02 -23.72 3.56
C THR A 94 10.32 -22.28 3.98
N PRO A 95 11.15 -22.05 5.01
CA PRO A 95 11.53 -20.71 5.44
C PRO A 95 12.02 -19.83 4.27
N SER A 96 12.91 -20.37 3.43
CA SER A 96 13.42 -19.68 2.25
C SER A 96 12.36 -19.34 1.20
N ARG A 97 11.33 -20.18 1.05
CA ARG A 97 10.25 -19.93 0.10
C ARG A 97 9.36 -18.80 0.61
N PHE A 98 9.05 -18.79 1.90
CA PHE A 98 8.27 -17.74 2.51
C PHE A 98 8.98 -16.39 2.44
N LEU A 99 10.28 -16.34 2.79
CA LEU A 99 11.08 -15.12 2.66
C LEU A 99 11.12 -14.61 1.21
N ASN A 100 11.34 -15.50 0.22
CA ASN A 100 11.33 -15.09 -1.19
C ASN A 100 9.98 -14.47 -1.62
N MET A 101 8.86 -15.01 -1.15
CA MET A 101 7.54 -14.43 -1.43
C MET A 101 7.39 -13.02 -0.86
N LEU A 102 7.85 -12.80 0.37
CA LEU A 102 7.86 -11.47 0.99
C LEU A 102 8.79 -10.50 0.23
N MET A 103 9.95 -10.95 -0.23
CA MET A 103 10.86 -10.14 -1.05
C MET A 103 10.27 -9.77 -2.42
N GLU A 104 9.52 -10.68 -3.05
CA GLU A 104 8.78 -10.39 -4.28
C GLU A 104 7.70 -9.32 -4.04
N ASP A 105 6.99 -9.39 -2.91
CA ASP A 105 5.98 -8.40 -2.53
C ASP A 105 6.59 -7.04 -2.16
N GLN A 106 7.74 -7.03 -1.49
CA GLN A 106 8.49 -5.79 -1.25
C GLN A 106 8.88 -5.12 -2.57
N GLN A 107 9.46 -5.88 -3.52
CA GLN A 107 9.79 -5.34 -4.85
C GLN A 107 8.56 -4.82 -5.59
N TYR A 108 7.42 -5.51 -5.44
CA TYR A 108 6.16 -5.06 -5.99
C TYR A 108 5.75 -3.68 -5.44
N PHE A 109 5.80 -3.50 -4.11
CA PHE A 109 5.49 -2.23 -3.46
C PHE A 109 6.46 -1.12 -3.84
N GLU A 110 7.77 -1.39 -3.88
CA GLU A 110 8.79 -0.42 -4.32
C GLU A 110 8.50 0.06 -5.76
N HIS A 111 8.20 -0.88 -6.67
CA HIS A 111 7.83 -0.53 -8.04
C HIS A 111 6.52 0.24 -8.13
N ALA A 112 5.52 -0.09 -7.32
CA ALA A 112 4.26 0.64 -7.28
C ALA A 112 4.43 2.08 -6.78
N ALA A 113 5.23 2.26 -5.73
CA ALA A 113 5.65 3.55 -5.21
C ALA A 113 6.38 4.41 -6.26
N ASP A 114 7.29 3.82 -7.04
CA ASP A 114 7.98 4.51 -8.13
C ASP A 114 7.03 4.95 -9.25
N ARG A 115 6.04 4.12 -9.61
CA ARG A 115 5.01 4.49 -10.59
C ARG A 115 4.19 5.70 -10.14
N LEU A 116 3.92 5.85 -8.84
CA LEU A 116 3.23 7.04 -8.30
C LEU A 116 4.09 8.30 -8.47
N ASN A 117 5.41 8.20 -8.27
CA ASN A 117 6.31 9.34 -8.41
C ASN A 117 6.36 9.88 -9.85
N ASN A 118 6.39 9.00 -10.85
CA ASN A 118 6.54 9.38 -12.26
C ASN A 118 5.27 9.97 -12.89
N ALA A 119 4.08 9.68 -12.35
CA ALA A 119 2.83 10.23 -12.87
C ALA A 119 2.73 11.75 -12.63
N HIS A 120 3.27 12.24 -11.51
CA HIS A 120 3.31 13.66 -11.17
C HIS A 120 4.20 14.47 -12.13
N THR A 121 5.37 13.92 -12.50
CA THR A 121 6.34 14.60 -13.37
C THR A 121 5.85 14.75 -14.82
N ILE A 122 5.07 13.79 -15.34
CA ILE A 122 4.53 13.86 -16.71
C ILE A 122 3.38 14.87 -16.79
N ALA A 123 2.51 14.94 -15.77
CA ALA A 123 1.40 15.90 -15.73
C ALA A 123 1.87 17.36 -15.71
N GLU A 124 2.97 17.67 -15.02
CA GLU A 124 3.56 19.02 -14.98
C GLU A 124 4.34 19.40 -16.25
N THR A 125 4.76 18.43 -17.07
CA THR A 125 5.53 18.69 -18.30
C THR A 125 4.62 18.98 -19.51
N ILE A 126 3.33 18.65 -19.43
CA ILE A 126 2.37 18.75 -20.55
C ILE A 126 1.32 19.88 -20.32
N ALA A 127 1.33 20.55 -19.16
CA ALA A 127 0.48 21.70 -18.83
C ALA A 127 1.16 23.04 -19.12
#